data_AF-A0A916NQG7-F1
#
_entry.id   AF-A0A916NQG7-F1
#
_cell.length_a   1.000
_cell.length_b   1.000
_cell.length_c   1.000
_cell.angle_alpha   90.00
_cell.angle_beta   90.00
_cell.angle_gamma   90.00
#
_symmetry.space_group_name_H-M   'P 1'
#
loop_
_entity.id
_entity.type
_entity.pdbx_description
1 polymer ?
#
loop_
_entity_poly.entity_id
_entity_poly.type
_entity_poly.pdbx_seq_one_letter_code
_entity_poly.pdbx_strand_id
1 'polypeptide(L)'
;MMTTEEIRTFVLKYLDAEKCDILEKHPAYVTVKLSVSADKDLTHRPYYWGFVERTGVTPETMTCTYIFDPQTYRELQPHGAPGGPAPGISTAAPPGTASAPAPAAQPASGEPAASQTAGGPQPQGDSILGRYFGFVPTTFTARIPRDELTYGSGKLEQIFSAVRAKGRFVRLFEQYASEPSKQPQTVPYESWLGVNYKVELASDMKRSEIHSIGIQLQTGEIRERFHDWVLPRKLTPRLPAHVYVTPDRVALPRAVLFLEEHLERKLAAYDHSWAQQAQLRLEDERIRVKDYYEPMLQAAEPDKKPEIEAQYAGRLQEVEWQYRPRIQISVINCGLFHFPQTNGRAY
;
A
#
# COMPACT_ATOMS: atom_id res chain seq x y z
N MET A 1 13.11 -14.30 -3.73
CA MET A 1 13.12 -13.24 -2.70
C MET A 1 13.73 -12.01 -3.33
N MET A 2 13.25 -10.82 -2.97
CA MET A 2 13.77 -9.55 -3.51
C MET A 2 15.14 -9.25 -2.89
N THR A 3 16.12 -8.89 -3.73
CA THR A 3 17.47 -8.51 -3.31
C THR A 3 17.50 -7.07 -2.78
N THR A 4 18.54 -6.71 -2.02
CA THR A 4 18.71 -5.34 -1.51
C THR A 4 18.75 -4.29 -2.63
N GLU A 5 19.40 -4.60 -3.76
CA GLU A 5 19.46 -3.70 -4.93
C GLU A 5 18.08 -3.51 -5.58
N GLU A 6 17.27 -4.56 -5.64
CA GLU A 6 15.89 -4.47 -6.10
C GLU A 6 15.05 -3.61 -5.16
N ILE A 7 15.15 -3.82 -3.83
CA ILE A 7 14.44 -3.02 -2.81
C ILE A 7 14.81 -1.54 -2.97
N ARG A 8 16.10 -1.25 -3.05
CA ARG A 8 16.61 0.11 -3.24
C ARG A 8 16.07 0.74 -4.51
N THR A 9 16.16 0.02 -5.64
CA THR A 9 15.65 0.48 -6.93
C THR A 9 14.15 0.78 -6.88
N PHE A 10 13.39 -0.10 -6.22
CA PHE A 10 11.95 0.07 -6.06
C PHE A 10 11.61 1.30 -5.21
N VAL A 11 12.25 1.45 -4.05
CA VAL A 11 12.01 2.58 -3.13
C VAL A 11 12.38 3.90 -3.79
N LEU A 12 13.51 3.98 -4.50
CA LEU A 12 13.90 5.19 -5.22
C LEU A 12 12.90 5.54 -6.32
N LYS A 13 12.38 4.56 -7.07
CA LYS A 13 11.32 4.79 -8.07
C LYS A 13 10.03 5.31 -7.42
N TYR A 14 9.65 4.78 -6.27
CA TYR A 14 8.49 5.27 -5.52
C TYR A 14 8.68 6.73 -5.08
N LEU A 15 9.82 7.06 -4.48
CA LEU A 15 10.10 8.43 -4.02
C LEU A 15 10.11 9.44 -5.17
N ASP A 16 10.66 9.06 -6.32
CA ASP A 16 10.65 9.88 -7.54
C ASP A 16 9.22 10.07 -8.08
N ALA A 17 8.43 8.99 -8.15
CA ALA A 17 7.03 9.04 -8.60
C ALA A 17 6.15 9.91 -7.69
N GLU A 18 6.38 9.88 -6.38
CA GLU A 18 5.71 10.72 -5.38
C GLU A 18 6.25 12.14 -5.31
N LYS A 19 7.30 12.46 -6.07
CA LYS A 19 7.97 13.76 -6.08
C LYS A 19 8.45 14.17 -4.69
N CYS A 20 9.03 13.23 -3.96
CA CYS A 20 9.68 13.50 -2.68
C CYS A 20 11.04 14.19 -2.92
N ASP A 21 11.43 15.09 -2.02
CA ASP A 21 12.70 15.81 -2.15
C ASP A 21 13.83 14.98 -1.54
N ILE A 22 14.65 14.37 -2.39
CA ILE A 22 15.82 13.58 -1.94
C ILE A 22 16.88 14.56 -1.41
N LEU A 23 17.13 14.51 -0.11
CA LEU A 23 18.12 15.34 0.56
C LEU A 23 19.51 14.72 0.49
N GLU A 24 19.59 13.40 0.63
CA GLU A 24 20.85 12.66 0.63
C GLU A 24 20.64 11.28 0.03
N LYS A 25 21.56 10.85 -0.85
CA LYS A 25 21.49 9.57 -1.54
C LYS A 25 22.81 8.83 -1.39
N HIS A 26 22.78 7.68 -0.71
CA HIS A 26 23.92 6.79 -0.53
C HIS A 26 23.58 5.36 -1.03
N PRO A 27 24.56 4.50 -1.32
CA PRO A 27 24.31 3.08 -1.54
C PRO A 27 23.55 2.37 -0.42
N ALA A 28 23.95 2.64 0.82
CA ALA A 28 23.38 2.01 2.02
C ALA A 28 22.09 2.66 2.55
N TYR A 29 21.78 3.92 2.19
CA TYR A 29 20.61 4.64 2.70
C TYR A 29 20.19 5.81 1.81
N VAL A 30 18.99 6.32 2.02
CA VAL A 30 18.49 7.57 1.41
C VAL A 30 17.77 8.40 2.46
N THR A 31 18.09 9.69 2.55
CA THR A 31 17.35 10.65 3.38
C THR A 31 16.50 11.53 2.47
N VAL A 32 15.21 11.63 2.78
CA VAL A 32 14.22 12.25 1.89
C VAL A 32 13.20 13.04 2.71
N LYS A 33 12.83 14.21 2.22
CA LYS A 33 11.65 14.94 2.69
C LYS A 33 10.45 14.48 1.88
N LEU A 34 9.46 13.91 2.58
CA LEU A 34 8.29 13.32 1.92
C LEU A 34 7.42 14.38 1.26
N SER A 35 6.77 14.03 0.16
CA SER A 35 5.69 14.84 -0.39
C SER A 35 4.44 14.75 0.49
N VAL A 36 3.47 15.66 0.30
CA VAL A 36 2.20 15.64 1.04
C VAL A 36 1.48 14.31 0.88
N SER A 37 1.50 13.73 -0.32
CA SER A 37 0.85 12.44 -0.57
C SER A 37 1.60 11.29 0.10
N ALA A 38 2.92 11.23 -0.04
CA ALA A 38 3.72 10.17 0.56
C ALA A 38 3.69 10.23 2.10
N ASP A 39 3.65 11.41 2.70
CA ASP A 39 3.58 11.57 4.15
C ASP A 39 2.25 11.05 4.71
N LYS A 40 1.11 11.38 4.07
CA LYS A 40 -0.21 10.85 4.46
C LYS A 40 -0.23 9.31 4.45
N ASP A 41 0.40 8.69 3.46
CA ASP A 41 0.41 7.24 3.31
C ASP A 41 1.37 6.54 4.28
N LEU A 42 2.52 7.16 4.59
CA LEU A 42 3.63 6.47 5.27
C LEU A 42 3.83 6.85 6.74
N THR A 43 3.34 8.00 7.21
CA THR A 43 3.64 8.50 8.56
C THR A 43 2.50 8.30 9.56
N HIS A 44 1.30 7.95 9.09
CA HIS A 44 0.10 7.75 9.92
C HIS A 44 -0.10 8.86 10.97
N ARG A 45 -0.09 10.12 10.52
CA ARG A 45 -0.33 11.32 11.35
C ARG A 45 -1.75 11.91 11.14
N PRO A 46 -2.85 11.21 11.47
CA PRO A 46 -4.21 11.65 11.13
C PRO A 46 -4.60 12.98 11.79
N TYR A 47 -4.18 13.22 13.04
CA TYR A 47 -4.48 14.48 13.74
C TYR A 47 -3.79 15.69 13.11
N TYR A 48 -2.55 15.51 12.65
CA TYR A 48 -1.81 16.56 11.95
C TYR A 48 -2.50 16.92 10.63
N TRP A 49 -2.79 15.91 9.81
CA TRP A 49 -3.45 16.12 8.52
C TRP A 49 -4.85 16.69 8.68
N GLY A 50 -5.63 16.24 9.67
CA GLY A 50 -6.94 16.81 9.97
C GLY A 50 -6.89 18.26 10.46
N PHE A 51 -5.83 18.65 11.18
CA PHE A 51 -5.63 20.07 11.54
C PHE A 51 -5.26 20.91 10.30
N VAL A 52 -4.29 20.47 9.51
CA VAL A 52 -3.83 21.17 8.29
C VAL A 52 -4.98 21.37 7.31
N GLU A 53 -5.77 20.33 7.04
CA GLU A 53 -6.91 20.39 6.13
C GLU A 53 -8.02 21.32 6.61
N ARG A 54 -8.27 21.37 7.92
CA ARG A 54 -9.30 22.24 8.51
C ARG A 54 -8.88 23.70 8.61
N THR A 55 -7.59 23.95 8.82
CA THR A 55 -7.06 25.31 9.03
C THR A 55 -6.50 25.93 7.75
N GLY A 56 -6.26 25.14 6.70
CA GLY A 56 -5.69 25.60 5.44
C GLY A 56 -4.23 26.04 5.55
N VAL A 57 -3.54 25.68 6.65
CA VAL A 57 -2.13 26.01 6.87
C VAL A 57 -1.25 25.25 5.87
N THR A 58 -0.12 25.84 5.46
CA THR A 58 0.85 25.17 4.59
C THR A 58 1.36 23.88 5.25
N PRO A 59 1.29 22.73 4.56
CA PRO A 59 1.73 21.46 5.12
C PRO A 59 3.25 21.41 5.30
N GLU A 60 3.66 20.86 6.43
CA GLU A 60 5.01 20.53 6.83
C GLU A 60 5.15 19.01 6.92
N THR A 61 5.80 18.46 5.89
CA THR A 61 6.00 17.02 5.72
C THR A 61 7.25 16.53 6.45
N MET A 62 7.23 15.25 6.82
CA MET A 62 8.28 14.62 7.59
C MET A 62 9.51 14.32 6.71
N THR A 63 10.69 14.47 7.30
CA THR A 63 11.95 13.98 6.72
C THR A 63 12.25 12.60 7.32
N CYS A 64 12.56 11.62 6.48
CA CYS A 64 12.84 10.24 6.88
C CYS A 64 14.17 9.77 6.28
N THR A 65 14.84 8.84 6.98
CA THR A 65 15.99 8.10 6.43
C THR A 65 15.60 6.63 6.26
N TYR A 66 15.73 6.13 5.04
CA TYR A 66 15.52 4.71 4.70
C TYR A 66 16.86 4.02 4.53
N ILE A 67 17.09 2.94 5.27
CA ILE A 67 18.37 2.23 5.34
C ILE A 67 18.23 0.89 4.62
N PHE A 68 18.99 0.67 3.55
CA PHE A 68 19.01 -0.58 2.78
C PHE A 68 20.06 -1.57 3.29
N ASP A 69 21.17 -1.04 3.79
CA ASP A 69 22.26 -1.82 4.39
C ASP A 69 22.56 -1.29 5.81
N PRO A 70 22.03 -1.95 6.85
CA PRO A 70 22.24 -1.56 8.23
C PRO A 70 23.70 -1.63 8.69
N GLN A 71 24.52 -2.52 8.11
CA GLN A 71 25.93 -2.69 8.50
C GLN A 71 26.73 -1.49 8.01
N THR A 72 26.71 -1.25 6.69
CA THR A 72 27.40 -0.11 6.08
C THR A 72 26.90 1.21 6.65
N TYR A 73 25.59 1.35 6.90
CA TYR A 73 25.05 2.56 7.52
C TYR A 73 25.58 2.82 8.94
N ARG A 74 25.79 1.77 9.74
CA ARG A 74 26.34 1.89 11.10
C ARG A 74 27.81 2.29 11.09
N GLU A 75 28.59 1.80 10.13
CA GLU A 75 30.00 2.16 9.96
C GLU A 75 30.19 3.62 9.51
N LEU A 76 29.26 4.13 8.69
CA LEU A 76 29.26 5.52 8.23
C LEU A 76 28.82 6.51 9.31
N GLN A 77 28.19 6.04 10.39
CA GLN A 77 27.90 6.89 11.53
C GLN A 77 29.12 6.99 12.45
N PRO A 78 29.74 8.17 12.61
CA PRO A 78 30.80 8.34 13.58
C PRO A 78 30.24 8.06 14.98
N HIS A 79 30.93 7.22 15.77
CA HIS A 79 30.53 6.86 17.14
C HIS A 79 30.07 8.07 17.96
N GLY A 80 28.82 8.05 18.46
CA GLY A 80 28.38 8.95 19.52
C GLY A 80 26.87 9.16 19.72
N ALA A 81 26.16 8.17 20.29
CA ALA A 81 25.17 8.36 21.38
C ALA A 81 24.48 7.02 21.75
N PRO A 82 24.75 6.43 22.93
CA PRO A 82 23.95 5.34 23.47
C PRO A 82 22.63 5.92 23.98
N GLY A 83 21.54 5.70 23.25
CA GLY A 83 20.26 6.33 23.58
C GLY A 83 19.09 5.84 22.75
N GLY A 84 18.90 4.51 22.67
CA GLY A 84 17.66 3.91 22.19
C GLY A 84 17.44 2.60 22.94
N PRO A 85 16.37 2.45 23.74
CA PRO A 85 16.09 1.17 24.38
C PRO A 85 15.64 0.14 23.32
N ALA A 86 16.02 -1.11 23.57
CA ALA A 86 15.56 -2.32 22.90
C ALA A 86 14.01 -2.41 22.87
N PRO A 87 13.40 -3.22 21.98
CA PRO A 87 11.95 -3.25 21.80
C PRO A 87 11.28 -3.86 23.03
N GLY A 88 10.82 -2.98 23.92
CA GLY A 88 10.04 -3.31 25.11
C GLY A 88 8.54 -3.18 24.82
N ILE A 89 7.83 -4.28 25.05
CA ILE A 89 6.38 -4.45 24.99
C ILE A 89 5.67 -3.31 25.75
N SER A 90 4.77 -2.58 25.07
CA SER A 90 3.90 -1.60 25.73
C SER A 90 2.81 -2.31 26.52
N THR A 91 2.93 -2.30 27.85
CA THR A 91 1.78 -2.45 28.75
C THR A 91 1.93 -1.46 29.90
N ALA A 92 1.04 -0.47 29.97
CA ALA A 92 0.67 0.16 31.24
C ALA A 92 -0.67 0.91 31.09
N ALA A 93 -1.69 0.35 31.72
CA ALA A 93 -2.89 1.06 32.16
C ALA A 93 -2.55 2.06 33.30
N PRO A 94 -3.36 3.10 33.55
CA PRO A 94 -3.16 4.00 34.69
C PRO A 94 -3.98 3.56 35.91
N PRO A 95 -3.46 3.72 37.15
CA PRO A 95 -4.29 3.71 38.36
C PRO A 95 -4.70 5.14 38.79
N GLY A 96 -5.86 5.26 39.45
CA GLY A 96 -6.38 6.48 40.11
C GLY A 96 -5.58 6.86 41.38
N THR A 97 -5.88 7.87 42.20
CA THR A 97 -7.08 8.68 42.51
C THR A 97 -6.65 9.85 43.43
N ALA A 98 -7.45 10.94 43.48
CA ALA A 98 -7.53 11.98 44.53
C ALA A 98 -6.35 12.97 44.66
N SER A 99 -6.49 14.28 44.97
CA SER A 99 -7.58 15.15 45.45
C SER A 99 -7.12 16.62 45.33
N ALA A 100 -8.06 17.56 45.18
CA ALA A 100 -7.90 19.03 45.18
C ALA A 100 -7.49 19.58 46.59
N PRO A 101 -7.26 20.90 46.87
CA PRO A 101 -7.95 22.08 46.32
C PRO A 101 -7.12 23.37 46.06
N ALA A 102 -7.81 24.38 45.52
CA ALA A 102 -7.39 25.78 45.30
C ALA A 102 -7.11 26.56 46.61
N PRO A 103 -6.61 27.82 46.53
CA PRO A 103 -7.56 28.93 46.63
C PRO A 103 -7.26 30.17 45.76
N ALA A 104 -8.26 31.05 45.69
CA ALA A 104 -8.33 32.34 45.02
C ALA A 104 -7.78 33.51 45.87
N ALA A 105 -7.38 34.61 45.24
CA ALA A 105 -7.70 36.01 45.60
C ALA A 105 -6.91 37.05 44.76
N GLN A 106 -7.60 38.05 44.22
CA GLN A 106 -7.10 39.39 43.83
C GLN A 106 -7.02 40.30 45.10
N PRO A 107 -6.74 41.64 45.09
CA PRO A 107 -6.39 42.58 44.01
C PRO A 107 -5.27 43.62 44.35
N ALA A 108 -5.03 44.53 43.39
CA ALA A 108 -4.84 46.00 43.57
C ALA A 108 -3.46 46.64 43.28
N SER A 109 -3.52 47.54 42.28
CA SER A 109 -3.01 48.92 42.22
C SER A 109 -1.50 49.23 42.25
N GLY A 110 -1.05 49.96 41.23
CA GLY A 110 0.16 50.81 41.31
C GLY A 110 0.77 51.20 39.97
N GLU A 111 0.19 52.18 39.27
CA GLU A 111 0.95 53.11 38.40
C GLU A 111 1.46 54.27 39.30
N PRO A 112 2.63 54.91 39.05
CA PRO A 112 2.80 55.70 37.82
C PRO A 112 4.23 55.81 37.21
N ALA A 113 4.21 56.30 35.97
CA ALA A 113 5.14 57.26 35.33
C ALA A 113 6.61 56.90 35.00
N ALA A 114 6.82 56.73 33.69
CA ALA A 114 7.78 57.42 32.81
C ALA A 114 9.30 57.34 33.06
N SER A 115 10.00 56.67 32.12
CA SER A 115 11.14 57.27 31.39
C SER A 115 11.45 56.49 30.11
N GLN A 116 11.83 57.23 29.07
CA GLN A 116 12.06 56.81 27.69
C GLN A 116 13.43 56.13 27.51
N THR A 117 13.58 55.18 26.57
CA THR A 117 14.59 55.24 25.49
C THR A 117 14.46 54.11 24.44
N ALA A 118 14.40 54.56 23.18
CA ALA A 118 14.90 53.98 21.92
C ALA A 118 14.57 52.52 21.54
N GLY A 119 13.58 52.37 20.64
CA GLY A 119 13.21 51.11 19.98
C GLY A 119 14.00 50.80 18.71
N GLY A 120 14.46 49.55 18.62
CA GLY A 120 14.76 48.84 17.37
C GLY A 120 13.57 47.94 16.97
N PRO A 121 13.46 47.51 15.70
CA PRO A 121 12.22 46.93 15.18
C PRO A 121 11.94 45.51 15.70
N GLN A 122 10.78 45.34 16.34
CA GLN A 122 10.18 44.06 16.73
C GLN A 122 9.62 43.30 15.51
N PRO A 123 9.84 41.99 15.39
CA PRO A 123 9.04 41.14 14.52
C PRO A 123 7.68 40.84 15.17
N GLN A 124 6.62 41.12 14.43
CA GLN A 124 5.23 40.81 14.77
C GLN A 124 5.01 39.30 14.86
N GLY A 125 4.36 38.86 15.94
CA GLY A 125 3.86 37.49 16.08
C GLY A 125 3.55 37.09 17.51
N ASP A 126 2.95 37.97 18.31
CA ASP A 126 2.52 37.66 19.68
C ASP A 126 1.24 36.81 19.61
N SER A 127 1.42 35.52 19.29
CA SER A 127 0.33 34.56 19.20
C SER A 127 -0.25 34.31 20.59
N ILE A 128 -1.56 34.52 20.73
CA ILE A 128 -2.35 34.24 21.94
C ILE A 128 -2.05 32.87 22.55
N LEU A 129 -1.62 31.88 21.74
CA LEU A 129 -1.24 30.55 22.21
C LEU A 129 0.02 30.53 23.10
N GLY A 130 0.99 31.41 22.86
CA GLY A 130 2.23 31.48 23.67
C GLY A 130 2.04 32.11 25.05
N ARG A 131 0.93 32.82 25.25
CA ARG A 131 0.57 33.44 26.54
C ARG A 131 -0.19 32.48 27.45
N TYR A 132 -0.88 31.49 26.89
CA TYR A 132 -1.64 30.48 27.64
C TYR A 132 -0.85 29.20 27.90
N PHE A 133 0.04 28.82 27.00
CA PHE A 133 0.93 27.67 27.16
C PHE A 133 2.35 28.21 27.27
N GLY A 134 2.93 28.15 28.47
CA GLY A 134 4.27 28.69 28.76
C GLY A 134 5.26 28.33 27.65
N PHE A 135 5.99 29.34 27.18
CA PHE A 135 7.03 29.20 26.17
C PHE A 135 8.17 28.34 26.75
N VAL A 136 8.16 27.04 26.47
CA VAL A 136 9.32 26.18 26.65
C VAL A 136 10.12 26.29 25.36
N PRO A 137 11.35 26.86 25.36
CA PRO A 137 12.21 26.84 24.19
C PRO A 137 12.78 25.43 24.03
N THR A 138 11.93 24.48 23.62
CA THR A 138 12.43 23.26 23.01
C THR A 138 12.78 23.60 21.57
N THR A 139 14.07 23.83 21.31
CA THR A 139 14.64 23.50 20.01
C THR A 139 14.35 22.02 19.76
N PHE A 140 13.19 21.72 19.16
CA PHE A 140 12.91 20.41 18.62
C PHE A 140 13.88 20.20 17.45
N THR A 141 15.08 19.71 17.72
CA THR A 141 15.78 18.89 16.74
C THR A 141 14.91 17.66 16.56
N ALA A 142 13.92 17.76 15.67
CA ALA A 142 13.05 16.66 15.29
C ALA A 142 13.98 15.51 14.86
N ARG A 143 14.01 14.44 15.65
CA ARG A 143 14.79 13.27 15.31
C ARG A 143 14.23 12.74 14.00
N ILE A 144 15.03 12.79 12.93
CA ILE A 144 14.69 12.22 11.62
C ILE A 144 14.42 10.72 11.83
N PRO A 145 13.20 10.22 11.61
CA PRO A 145 12.90 8.82 11.76
C PRO A 145 13.73 7.99 10.80
N ARG A 146 14.23 6.85 11.28
CA ARG A 146 15.11 5.96 10.55
C ARG A 146 14.45 4.59 10.48
N ASP A 147 14.23 4.10 9.26
CA ASP A 147 13.59 2.81 9.01
C ASP A 147 14.52 1.91 8.19
N GLU A 148 14.76 0.69 8.68
CA GLU A 148 15.48 -0.34 7.94
C GLU A 148 14.56 -1.02 6.92
N LEU A 149 14.96 -1.03 5.65
CA LEU A 149 14.22 -1.56 4.52
C LEU A 149 14.83 -2.88 4.05
N THR A 150 14.52 -3.93 4.79
CA THR A 150 14.79 -5.32 4.39
C THR A 150 13.50 -5.98 3.90
N TYR A 151 13.61 -7.08 3.15
CA TYR A 151 12.44 -7.84 2.72
C TYR A 151 11.67 -8.35 3.95
N GLY A 152 10.38 -8.02 4.05
CA GLY A 152 9.54 -8.31 5.21
C GLY A 152 9.51 -7.22 6.28
N SER A 153 10.21 -6.09 6.10
CA SER A 153 10.08 -4.96 7.02
C SER A 153 8.71 -4.28 6.87
N GLY A 154 8.12 -3.88 8.01
CA GLY A 154 6.80 -3.26 8.01
C GLY A 154 6.74 -1.96 7.18
N LYS A 155 7.84 -1.19 7.15
CA LYS A 155 7.92 0.04 6.35
C LYS A 155 7.95 -0.25 4.85
N LEU A 156 8.65 -1.29 4.42
CA LEU A 156 8.65 -1.70 3.01
C LEU A 156 7.26 -2.17 2.57
N GLU A 157 6.56 -2.93 3.42
CA GLU A 157 5.17 -3.34 3.17
C GLU A 157 4.20 -2.16 3.11
N GLN A 158 4.41 -1.12 3.91
CA GLN A 158 3.64 0.14 3.80
C GLN A 158 3.86 0.81 2.43
N ILE A 159 5.10 0.87 1.94
CA ILE A 159 5.40 1.42 0.61
C ILE A 159 4.76 0.56 -0.49
N PHE A 160 4.83 -0.77 -0.40
CA PHE A 160 4.15 -1.66 -1.34
C PHE A 160 2.64 -1.45 -1.34
N SER A 161 2.04 -1.28 -0.17
CA SER A 161 0.61 -1.04 -0.01
C SER A 161 0.21 0.30 -0.61
N ALA A 162 0.98 1.37 -0.39
CA ALA A 162 0.76 2.68 -0.98
C ALA A 162 0.81 2.63 -2.53
N VAL A 163 1.83 1.96 -3.08
CA VAL A 163 1.96 1.76 -4.54
C VAL A 163 0.78 0.97 -5.10
N ARG A 164 0.37 -0.12 -4.46
CA ARG A 164 -0.78 -0.92 -4.91
C ARG A 164 -2.09 -0.12 -4.86
N ALA A 165 -2.29 0.67 -3.81
CA ALA A 165 -3.49 1.49 -3.67
C ALA A 165 -3.59 2.53 -4.80
N LYS A 166 -2.49 3.24 -5.09
CA LYS A 166 -2.42 4.25 -6.15
C LYS A 166 -2.40 3.66 -7.56
N GLY A 167 -1.79 2.50 -7.73
CA GLY A 167 -1.67 1.79 -9.01
C GLY A 167 -2.84 0.86 -9.34
N ARG A 168 -3.92 0.88 -8.56
CA ARG A 168 -5.07 -0.04 -8.75
C ARG A 168 -5.80 0.18 -10.07
N PHE A 169 -5.93 1.44 -10.47
CA PHE A 169 -6.56 1.85 -11.72
C PHE A 169 -5.68 2.85 -12.46
N VAL A 170 -5.32 2.54 -13.70
CA VAL A 170 -4.52 3.44 -14.53
C VAL A 170 -5.23 3.77 -15.84
N ARG A 171 -5.00 4.97 -16.35
CA ARG A 171 -5.35 5.33 -17.73
C ARG A 171 -4.10 5.85 -18.41
N LEU A 172 -3.65 5.15 -19.43
CA LEU A 172 -2.37 5.38 -20.07
C LEU A 172 -2.51 5.45 -21.58
N PHE A 173 -1.73 6.33 -22.20
CA PHE A 173 -1.69 6.56 -23.64
C PHE A 173 -0.28 6.30 -24.12
N GLU A 174 -0.12 5.63 -25.25
CA GLU A 174 1.18 5.51 -25.89
C GLU A 174 1.66 6.87 -26.39
N GLN A 175 2.90 7.22 -26.04
CA GLN A 175 3.53 8.45 -26.49
C GLN A 175 3.63 8.44 -28.01
N TYR A 176 3.01 9.42 -28.65
CA TYR A 176 3.14 9.61 -30.08
C TYR A 176 4.46 10.32 -30.38
N ALA A 177 5.41 9.61 -31.01
CA ALA A 177 6.58 10.25 -31.57
C ALA A 177 6.22 10.76 -32.97
N SER A 178 5.90 12.05 -33.08
CA SER A 178 5.68 12.70 -34.38
C SER A 178 6.96 12.62 -35.22
N GLU A 179 6.91 11.98 -36.40
CA GLU A 179 8.00 12.09 -37.37
C GLU A 179 8.03 13.53 -37.91
N PRO A 180 9.17 14.24 -37.84
CA PRO A 180 9.25 15.66 -38.20
C PRO A 180 9.00 15.93 -39.69
N SER A 181 8.93 14.89 -40.54
CA SER A 181 8.78 15.01 -41.99
C SER A 181 7.34 14.93 -42.50
N LYS A 182 6.33 14.70 -41.64
CA LYS A 182 4.93 14.54 -42.04
C LYS A 182 4.05 15.67 -41.48
N GLN A 183 3.08 16.10 -42.28
CA GLN A 183 2.06 17.06 -41.85
C GLN A 183 1.33 16.57 -40.59
N PRO A 184 0.84 17.48 -39.72
CA PRO A 184 0.14 17.10 -38.49
C PRO A 184 -1.18 16.40 -38.84
N GLN A 185 -1.15 15.07 -38.91
CA GLN A 185 -2.35 14.25 -38.96
C GLN A 185 -2.76 13.85 -37.56
N THR A 186 -4.05 14.01 -37.25
CA THR A 186 -4.65 13.48 -36.04
C THR A 186 -4.72 11.96 -36.11
N VAL A 187 -4.14 11.28 -35.12
CA VAL A 187 -4.06 9.82 -35.10
C VAL A 187 -5.16 9.23 -34.21
N PRO A 188 -5.99 8.30 -34.73
CA PRO A 188 -6.96 7.57 -33.93
C PRO A 188 -6.26 6.60 -32.98
N TYR A 189 -6.71 6.59 -31.72
CA TYR A 189 -6.31 5.60 -30.74
C TYR A 189 -7.46 4.63 -30.47
N GLU A 190 -7.10 3.36 -30.31
CA GLU A 190 -7.98 2.29 -29.83
C GLU A 190 -7.82 2.08 -28.33
N SER A 191 -8.88 1.62 -27.68
CA SER A 191 -8.95 1.47 -26.23
C SER A 191 -8.87 0.00 -25.86
N TRP A 192 -7.99 -0.33 -24.92
CA TRP A 192 -7.87 -1.66 -24.34
C TRP A 192 -8.11 -1.59 -22.83
N LEU A 193 -8.98 -2.45 -22.32
CA LEU A 193 -9.08 -2.72 -20.90
C LEU A 193 -8.14 -3.87 -20.56
N GLY A 194 -7.05 -3.57 -19.84
CA GLY A 194 -6.13 -4.56 -19.31
C GLY A 194 -6.43 -4.88 -17.85
N VAL A 195 -6.50 -6.16 -17.50
CA VAL A 195 -6.72 -6.63 -16.13
C VAL A 195 -5.66 -7.68 -15.78
N ASN A 196 -5.03 -7.51 -14.61
CA ASN A 196 -4.09 -8.49 -14.08
C ASN A 196 -4.80 -9.28 -12.96
N TYR A 197 -5.06 -10.56 -13.23
CA TYR A 197 -5.68 -11.49 -12.29
C TYR A 197 -4.62 -12.28 -11.55
N LYS A 198 -4.81 -12.48 -10.25
CA LYS A 198 -4.12 -13.49 -9.46
C LYS A 198 -5.05 -14.68 -9.31
N VAL A 199 -4.64 -15.84 -9.82
CA VAL A 199 -5.36 -17.11 -9.68
C VAL A 199 -4.60 -17.97 -8.69
N GLU A 200 -5.29 -18.43 -7.65
CA GLU A 200 -4.73 -19.30 -6.62
C GLU A 200 -5.51 -20.61 -6.58
N LEU A 201 -4.84 -21.71 -6.95
CA LEU A 201 -5.37 -23.07 -6.78
C LEU A 201 -4.91 -23.56 -5.41
N ALA A 202 -5.86 -23.71 -4.49
CA ALA A 202 -5.58 -23.96 -3.08
C ALA A 202 -6.32 -25.20 -2.56
N SER A 203 -5.56 -26.03 -1.86
CA SER A 203 -5.99 -27.08 -0.95
C SER A 203 -4.97 -27.07 0.22
N ASP A 204 -4.51 -28.24 0.64
CA ASP A 204 -3.33 -28.43 1.48
C ASP A 204 -2.03 -27.92 0.81
N MET A 205 -2.03 -27.82 -0.52
CA MET A 205 -0.99 -27.17 -1.32
C MET A 205 -1.55 -25.92 -1.98
N LYS A 206 -0.69 -24.93 -2.24
CA LYS A 206 -1.09 -23.68 -2.91
C LYS A 206 -0.22 -23.40 -4.13
N ARG A 207 -0.86 -23.28 -5.29
CA ARG A 207 -0.25 -22.79 -6.54
C ARG A 207 -0.81 -21.42 -6.87
N SER A 208 0.06 -20.43 -7.07
CA SER A 208 -0.34 -19.05 -7.39
C SER A 208 0.19 -18.66 -8.77
N GLU A 209 -0.68 -18.08 -9.58
CA GLU A 209 -0.40 -17.64 -10.94
C GLU A 209 -0.91 -16.22 -11.17
N ILE A 210 -0.27 -15.51 -12.11
CA ILE A 210 -0.71 -14.20 -12.56
C ILE A 210 -1.09 -14.30 -14.03
N HIS A 211 -2.30 -13.88 -14.35
CA HIS A 211 -2.83 -13.84 -15.71
C HIS A 211 -3.08 -12.40 -16.11
N SER A 212 -2.35 -11.92 -17.11
CA SER A 212 -2.54 -10.58 -17.67
C SER A 212 -3.36 -10.68 -18.95
N ILE A 213 -4.58 -10.17 -18.92
CA ILE A 213 -5.55 -10.30 -20.01
C ILE A 213 -6.05 -8.91 -20.39
N GLY A 214 -6.08 -8.63 -21.69
CA GLY A 214 -6.61 -7.39 -22.24
C GLY A 214 -7.77 -7.63 -23.18
N ILE A 215 -8.73 -6.71 -23.23
CA ILE A 215 -9.81 -6.72 -24.21
C ILE A 215 -9.88 -5.38 -24.94
N GLN A 216 -9.94 -5.42 -26.27
CA GLN A 216 -10.13 -4.25 -27.11
C GLN A 216 -11.60 -3.80 -27.04
N LEU A 217 -11.86 -2.57 -26.65
CA LEU A 217 -13.21 -2.08 -26.41
C LEU A 217 -13.98 -1.75 -27.70
N GLN A 218 -13.30 -1.70 -28.86
CA GLN A 218 -13.93 -1.50 -30.15
C GLN A 218 -14.43 -2.81 -30.78
N THR A 219 -13.69 -3.91 -30.67
CA THR A 219 -14.00 -5.19 -31.34
C THR A 219 -14.42 -6.29 -30.37
N GLY A 220 -14.01 -6.21 -29.11
CA GLY A 220 -14.11 -7.31 -28.15
C GLY A 220 -12.98 -8.34 -28.27
N GLU A 221 -11.94 -8.09 -29.07
CA GLU A 221 -10.78 -8.99 -29.17
C GLU A 221 -10.08 -9.13 -27.81
N ILE A 222 -9.85 -10.37 -27.38
CA ILE A 222 -9.16 -10.68 -26.12
C ILE A 222 -7.72 -11.09 -26.42
N ARG A 223 -6.79 -10.52 -25.66
CA ARG A 223 -5.36 -10.80 -25.73
C ARG A 223 -4.82 -11.29 -24.40
N GLU A 224 -4.18 -12.45 -24.45
CA GLU A 224 -3.39 -13.01 -23.34
C GLU A 224 -1.99 -12.38 -23.26
N ARG A 225 -1.36 -12.47 -22.08
CA ARG A 225 -0.05 -11.85 -21.80
C ARG A 225 -0.04 -10.36 -22.16
N PHE A 226 -1.12 -9.67 -21.79
CA PHE A 226 -1.31 -8.26 -22.12
C PHE A 226 -0.20 -7.38 -21.54
N HIS A 227 0.23 -7.62 -20.30
CA HIS A 227 1.31 -6.87 -19.67
C HIS A 227 2.61 -6.95 -20.46
N ASP A 228 2.99 -8.13 -20.97
CA ASP A 228 4.21 -8.31 -21.78
C ASP A 228 4.15 -7.51 -23.08
N TRP A 229 2.95 -7.37 -23.66
CA TRP A 229 2.73 -6.56 -24.86
C TRP A 229 2.80 -5.06 -24.59
N VAL A 230 2.44 -4.64 -23.38
CA VAL A 230 2.45 -3.23 -22.97
C VAL A 230 3.81 -2.79 -22.43
N LEU A 231 4.55 -3.67 -21.76
CA LEU A 231 5.83 -3.38 -21.11
C LEU A 231 6.86 -2.64 -21.98
N PRO A 232 7.08 -2.98 -23.27
CA PRO A 232 8.07 -2.28 -24.09
C PRO A 232 7.62 -0.89 -24.57
N ARG A 233 6.34 -0.52 -24.38
CA ARG A 233 5.77 0.72 -24.91
C ARG A 233 6.00 1.90 -23.97
N LYS A 234 6.24 3.08 -24.54
CA LYS A 234 6.36 4.32 -23.76
C LYS A 234 4.97 4.88 -23.49
N LEU A 235 4.51 4.75 -22.27
CA LEU A 235 3.19 5.20 -21.84
C LEU A 235 3.24 6.51 -21.06
N THR A 236 2.20 7.32 -21.19
CA THR A 236 1.98 8.56 -20.46
C THR A 236 0.54 8.61 -19.92
N PRO A 237 0.32 9.14 -18.70
CA PRO A 237 -1.03 9.36 -18.18
C PRO A 237 -1.74 10.55 -18.82
N ARG A 238 -1.00 11.39 -19.56
CA ARG A 238 -1.55 12.56 -20.27
C ARG A 238 -1.83 12.21 -21.72
N LEU A 239 -2.98 12.64 -22.24
CA LEU A 239 -3.33 12.52 -23.65
C LEU A 239 -2.26 13.25 -24.51
N PRO A 240 -1.58 12.57 -25.44
CA PRO A 240 -0.63 13.20 -26.35
C PRO A 240 -1.32 14.23 -27.28
N ALA A 241 -0.55 15.19 -27.77
CA ALA A 241 -1.03 16.14 -28.78
C ALA A 241 -1.37 15.41 -30.09
N HIS A 242 -2.36 15.92 -30.84
CA HIS A 242 -2.79 15.37 -32.13
C HIS A 242 -3.30 13.92 -32.09
N VAL A 243 -3.84 13.49 -30.95
CA VAL A 243 -4.44 12.17 -30.77
C VAL A 243 -5.90 12.30 -30.36
N TYR A 244 -6.77 11.43 -30.89
CA TYR A 244 -8.15 11.28 -30.41
C TYR A 244 -8.46 9.81 -30.11
N VAL A 245 -9.29 9.59 -29.10
CA VAL A 245 -9.71 8.23 -28.70
C VAL A 245 -10.97 7.84 -29.47
N THR A 246 -10.94 6.69 -30.10
CA THR A 246 -12.08 6.15 -30.84
C THR A 246 -13.17 5.68 -29.86
N PRO A 247 -14.44 6.02 -30.07
CA PRO A 247 -15.53 5.58 -29.19
C PRO A 247 -15.58 4.06 -29.01
N ASP A 248 -15.80 3.64 -27.76
CA ASP A 248 -15.90 2.24 -27.40
C ASP A 248 -17.23 1.64 -27.87
N ARG A 249 -17.21 0.43 -28.44
CA ARG A 249 -18.43 -0.33 -28.78
C ARG A 249 -18.86 -1.26 -27.66
N VAL A 250 -17.89 -1.75 -26.90
CA VAL A 250 -18.09 -2.61 -25.73
C VAL A 250 -17.94 -1.76 -24.47
N ALA A 251 -19.04 -1.59 -23.74
CA ALA A 251 -19.01 -0.89 -22.46
C ALA A 251 -18.18 -1.66 -21.41
N LEU A 252 -17.54 -0.94 -20.48
CA LEU A 252 -16.65 -1.54 -19.47
C LEU A 252 -17.28 -2.67 -18.66
N PRO A 253 -18.53 -2.57 -18.14
CA PRO A 253 -19.13 -3.69 -17.40
C PRO A 253 -19.26 -4.95 -18.25
N ARG A 254 -19.54 -4.80 -19.55
CA ARG A 254 -19.62 -5.92 -20.49
C ARG A 254 -18.25 -6.49 -20.82
N ALA A 255 -17.24 -5.63 -20.95
CA ALA A 255 -15.86 -6.05 -21.16
C ALA A 255 -15.33 -6.90 -19.99
N VAL A 256 -15.68 -6.53 -18.74
CA VAL A 256 -15.34 -7.32 -17.55
C VAL A 256 -15.95 -8.72 -17.62
N LEU A 257 -17.24 -8.84 -17.96
CA LEU A 257 -17.90 -10.15 -18.11
C LEU A 257 -17.21 -11.03 -19.17
N PHE A 258 -16.78 -10.44 -20.29
CA PHE A 258 -16.04 -11.19 -21.31
C PHE A 258 -14.68 -11.68 -20.83
N LEU A 259 -13.97 -10.89 -20.02
CA LEU A 259 -12.71 -11.31 -19.41
C LEU A 259 -12.91 -12.40 -18.35
N GLU A 260 -13.97 -12.30 -17.55
CA GLU A 260 -14.35 -13.33 -16.57
C GLU A 260 -14.68 -14.66 -17.27
N GLU A 261 -15.56 -14.64 -18.28
CA GLU A 261 -15.91 -15.83 -19.06
C GLU A 261 -14.69 -16.44 -19.79
N HIS A 262 -13.79 -15.60 -20.29
CA HIS A 262 -12.54 -16.07 -20.89
C HIS A 262 -11.64 -16.75 -19.86
N LEU A 263 -11.48 -16.17 -18.67
CA LEU A 263 -10.69 -16.75 -17.60
C LEU A 263 -11.31 -18.05 -17.07
N GLU A 264 -12.63 -18.10 -16.88
CA GLU A 264 -13.35 -19.31 -16.48
C GLU A 264 -13.16 -20.44 -17.50
N ARG A 265 -13.32 -20.18 -18.80
CA ARG A 265 -13.07 -21.17 -19.85
C ARG A 265 -11.64 -21.69 -19.83
N LYS A 266 -10.67 -20.81 -19.59
CA LYS A 266 -9.26 -21.17 -19.47
C LYS A 266 -9.02 -22.09 -18.27
N LEU A 267 -9.57 -21.75 -17.10
CA LEU A 267 -9.43 -22.54 -15.88
C LEU A 267 -10.20 -23.86 -15.93
N ALA A 268 -11.32 -23.91 -16.64
CA ALA A 268 -12.06 -25.14 -16.87
C ALA A 268 -11.23 -26.17 -17.65
N ALA A 269 -10.37 -25.72 -18.57
CA ALA A 269 -9.47 -26.56 -19.36
C ALA A 269 -8.20 -27.02 -18.62
N TYR A 270 -7.97 -26.60 -17.37
CA TYR A 270 -6.83 -27.06 -16.58
C TYR A 270 -6.97 -28.54 -16.20
N ASP A 271 -5.83 -29.17 -15.87
CA ASP A 271 -5.85 -30.45 -15.20
C ASP A 271 -6.37 -30.29 -13.76
N HIS A 272 -7.46 -30.99 -13.43
CA HIS A 272 -8.12 -30.97 -12.12
C HIS A 272 -7.77 -32.20 -11.27
N SER A 273 -6.75 -32.97 -11.66
CA SER A 273 -6.24 -34.12 -10.89
C SER A 273 -5.86 -33.73 -9.45
N TRP A 274 -5.26 -32.54 -9.26
CA TRP A 274 -4.91 -32.01 -7.95
C TRP A 274 -6.13 -31.88 -7.02
N ALA A 275 -7.28 -31.46 -7.57
CA ALA A 275 -8.50 -31.27 -6.80
C ALA A 275 -9.09 -32.63 -6.40
N GLN A 276 -9.05 -33.61 -7.29
CA GLN A 276 -9.48 -34.98 -7.01
C GLN A 276 -8.60 -35.61 -5.92
N GLN A 277 -7.28 -35.46 -6.01
CA GLN A 277 -6.35 -35.95 -4.98
C GLN A 277 -6.51 -35.23 -3.64
N ALA A 278 -6.79 -33.93 -3.64
CA ALA A 278 -7.11 -33.18 -2.42
C ALA A 278 -8.41 -33.68 -1.79
N GLN A 279 -9.42 -34.02 -2.60
CA GLN A 279 -10.69 -34.54 -2.11
C GLN A 279 -10.56 -35.94 -1.50
N LEU A 280 -9.76 -36.84 -2.10
CA LEU A 280 -9.45 -38.13 -1.48
C LEU A 280 -8.75 -37.96 -0.13
N ARG A 281 -7.76 -37.06 -0.06
CA ARG A 281 -7.05 -36.77 1.21
C ARG A 281 -7.98 -36.14 2.25
N LEU A 282 -8.91 -35.27 1.84
CA LEU A 282 -9.94 -34.71 2.71
C LEU A 282 -10.82 -35.82 3.31
N GLU A 283 -11.22 -36.81 2.51
CA GLU A 283 -12.01 -37.94 2.97
C GLU A 283 -11.25 -38.80 3.99
N ASP A 284 -9.98 -39.12 3.70
CA ASP A 284 -9.12 -39.87 4.61
C ASP A 284 -8.90 -39.15 5.95
N GLU A 285 -8.66 -37.84 5.92
CA GLU A 285 -8.50 -37.04 7.14
C GLU A 285 -9.81 -36.93 7.91
N ARG A 286 -10.95 -36.78 7.23
CA ARG A 286 -12.27 -36.77 7.87
C ARG A 286 -12.57 -38.08 8.58
N ILE A 287 -12.23 -39.22 7.98
CA ILE A 287 -12.35 -40.54 8.60
C ILE A 287 -11.46 -40.63 9.84
N ARG A 288 -10.19 -40.22 9.73
CA ARG A 288 -9.25 -40.23 10.87
C ARG A 288 -9.73 -39.37 12.05
N VAL A 289 -10.25 -38.18 11.77
CA VAL A 289 -10.81 -37.31 12.82
C VAL A 289 -12.04 -37.98 13.45
N LYS A 290 -12.94 -38.53 12.64
CA LYS A 290 -14.12 -39.25 13.13
C LYS A 290 -13.73 -40.42 14.05
N ASP A 291 -12.82 -41.29 13.60
CA ASP A 291 -12.40 -42.47 14.34
C ASP A 291 -11.71 -42.13 15.68
N TYR A 292 -11.09 -40.95 15.78
CA TYR A 292 -10.50 -40.46 17.04
C TYR A 292 -11.56 -39.93 18.02
N TYR A 293 -12.49 -39.10 17.54
CA TYR A 293 -13.47 -38.42 18.41
C TYR A 293 -14.68 -39.30 18.77
N GLU A 294 -15.07 -40.23 17.91
CA GLU A 294 -16.27 -41.04 18.13
C GLU A 294 -16.18 -41.95 19.37
N PRO A 295 -15.07 -42.66 19.64
CA PRO A 295 -14.89 -43.39 20.90
C PRO A 295 -14.90 -42.46 22.12
N MET A 296 -14.32 -41.25 22.00
CA MET A 296 -14.32 -40.27 23.11
C MET A 296 -15.74 -39.77 23.41
N LEU A 297 -16.55 -39.53 22.39
CA LEU A 297 -17.95 -39.09 22.54
C LEU A 297 -18.84 -40.18 23.14
N GLN A 298 -18.57 -41.45 22.82
CA GLN A 298 -19.30 -42.60 23.38
C GLN A 298 -18.96 -42.84 24.85
N ALA A 299 -17.69 -42.63 25.24
CA ALA A 299 -17.21 -42.81 26.61
C ALA A 299 -17.35 -41.56 27.50
N ALA A 300 -17.74 -40.41 26.94
CA ALA A 300 -17.82 -39.14 27.66
C ALA A 300 -19.01 -39.08 28.62
N GLU A 301 -18.76 -38.53 29.80
CA GLU A 301 -19.82 -38.11 30.72
C GLU A 301 -20.64 -36.94 30.13
N PRO A 302 -21.95 -36.82 30.46
CA PRO A 302 -22.85 -35.84 29.86
C PRO A 302 -22.36 -34.39 29.98
N ASP A 303 -21.66 -34.05 31.07
CA ASP A 303 -21.14 -32.70 31.31
C ASP A 303 -19.96 -32.34 30.40
N LYS A 304 -19.15 -33.33 29.97
CA LYS A 304 -17.96 -33.13 29.11
C LYS A 304 -18.25 -33.33 27.63
N LYS A 305 -19.33 -34.03 27.30
CA LYS A 305 -19.77 -34.28 25.94
C LYS A 305 -19.87 -33.03 25.05
N PRO A 306 -20.50 -31.90 25.48
CA PRO A 306 -20.61 -30.71 24.62
C PRO A 306 -19.25 -30.08 24.30
N GLU A 307 -18.28 -30.16 25.21
CA GLU A 307 -16.92 -29.66 24.97
C GLU A 307 -16.22 -30.48 23.88
N ILE A 308 -16.33 -31.82 23.95
CA ILE A 308 -15.75 -32.73 22.97
C ILE A 308 -16.43 -32.57 21.60
N GLU A 309 -17.75 -32.39 21.56
CA GLU A 309 -18.50 -32.10 20.32
C GLU A 309 -18.03 -30.79 19.67
N ALA A 310 -17.80 -29.74 20.46
CA ALA A 310 -17.28 -28.48 19.96
C ALA A 310 -15.86 -28.62 19.38
N GLN A 311 -14.99 -29.36 20.07
CA GLN A 311 -13.64 -29.66 19.57
C GLN A 311 -13.67 -30.48 18.27
N TYR A 312 -14.53 -31.50 18.21
CA TYR A 312 -14.72 -32.32 17.01
C TYR A 312 -15.21 -31.48 15.83
N ALA A 313 -16.22 -30.64 16.04
CA ALA A 313 -16.74 -29.73 15.02
C ALA A 313 -15.68 -28.74 14.52
N GLY A 314 -14.91 -28.15 15.45
CA GLY A 314 -13.79 -27.27 15.11
C GLY A 314 -12.72 -27.97 14.28
N ARG A 315 -12.37 -29.20 14.64
CA ARG A 315 -11.39 -29.99 13.89
C ARG A 315 -11.88 -30.37 12.50
N LEU A 316 -13.15 -30.74 12.36
CA LEU A 316 -13.76 -31.00 11.05
C LEU A 316 -13.74 -29.73 10.17
N GLN A 317 -14.05 -28.57 10.74
CA GLN A 317 -14.01 -27.31 10.01
C GLN A 317 -12.59 -26.94 9.56
N GLU A 318 -11.59 -27.19 10.39
CA GLU A 318 -10.18 -26.97 10.05
C GLU A 318 -9.73 -27.90 8.91
N VAL A 319 -10.07 -29.20 8.99
CA VAL A 319 -9.76 -30.18 7.95
C VAL A 319 -10.44 -29.82 6.62
N GLU A 320 -11.71 -29.43 6.66
CA GLU A 320 -12.42 -28.93 5.47
C GLU A 320 -11.72 -27.67 4.92
N TRP A 321 -11.40 -26.69 5.76
CA TRP A 321 -10.71 -25.47 5.32
C TRP A 321 -9.35 -25.73 4.69
N GLN A 322 -8.60 -26.70 5.23
CA GLN A 322 -7.28 -27.06 4.76
C GLN A 322 -7.34 -27.83 3.44
N TYR A 323 -8.13 -28.89 3.34
CA TYR A 323 -8.07 -29.81 2.20
C TYR A 323 -9.10 -29.54 1.11
N ARG A 324 -10.18 -28.80 1.37
CA ARG A 324 -11.20 -28.52 0.37
C ARG A 324 -10.59 -27.77 -0.82
N PRO A 325 -10.55 -28.39 -2.02
CA PRO A 325 -9.97 -27.76 -3.20
C PRO A 325 -10.82 -26.56 -3.61
N ARG A 326 -10.16 -25.44 -3.85
CA ARG A 326 -10.79 -24.20 -4.29
C ARG A 326 -9.88 -23.43 -5.23
N ILE A 327 -10.49 -22.74 -6.18
CA ILE A 327 -9.79 -21.77 -7.04
C ILE A 327 -10.25 -20.39 -6.60
N GLN A 328 -9.30 -19.55 -6.17
CA GLN A 328 -9.55 -18.17 -5.78
C GLN A 328 -9.02 -17.24 -6.87
N ILE A 329 -9.87 -16.34 -7.35
CA ILE A 329 -9.51 -15.34 -8.35
C ILE A 329 -9.62 -13.98 -7.69
N SER A 330 -8.58 -13.16 -7.84
CA SER A 330 -8.59 -11.77 -7.38
C SER A 330 -7.96 -10.87 -8.43
N VAL A 331 -8.43 -9.62 -8.52
CA VAL A 331 -7.85 -8.62 -9.41
C VAL A 331 -6.72 -7.90 -8.67
N ILE A 332 -5.53 -7.87 -9.25
CA ILE A 332 -4.37 -7.14 -8.72
C ILE A 332 -4.51 -5.66 -9.05
N ASN A 333 -4.73 -5.35 -10.33
CA ASN A 333 -4.99 -4.02 -10.86
C ASN A 333 -5.65 -4.12 -12.24
N CYS A 334 -6.19 -3.00 -12.71
CA CYS A 334 -6.61 -2.87 -14.10
C CYS A 334 -6.32 -1.48 -14.64
N GLY A 335 -6.39 -1.35 -15.96
CA GLY A 335 -6.15 -0.07 -16.60
C GLY A 335 -6.77 0.04 -17.99
N LEU A 336 -6.99 1.28 -18.40
CA LEU A 336 -7.37 1.65 -19.76
C LEU A 336 -6.13 2.12 -20.50
N PHE A 337 -5.76 1.36 -21.52
CA PHE A 337 -4.59 1.61 -22.34
C PHE A 337 -5.04 2.05 -23.73
N HIS A 338 -4.48 3.16 -24.22
CA HIS A 338 -4.84 3.74 -25.50
C HIS A 338 -3.62 3.66 -26.42
N PHE A 339 -3.78 2.96 -27.54
CA PHE A 339 -2.71 2.72 -28.53
C PHE A 339 -3.10 3.29 -29.89
N PRO A 340 -2.15 3.71 -30.74
CA PRO A 340 -2.45 4.10 -32.12
C PRO A 340 -3.14 2.94 -32.85
N GLN A 341 -4.27 3.23 -33.49
CA GLN A 341 -4.98 2.22 -34.27
C GLN A 341 -4.08 1.73 -35.39
N THR A 342 -3.83 0.42 -35.41
CA THR A 342 -3.10 -0.19 -36.52
C THR A 342 -4.05 -0.30 -37.71
N ASN A 343 -3.98 0.66 -38.63
CA ASN A 343 -4.66 0.57 -39.93
C ASN A 343 -4.00 -0.54 -40.76
N GLY A 344 -4.33 -1.80 -40.48
CA GLY A 344 -4.06 -2.97 -41.34
C GLY A 344 -2.60 -3.20 -41.77
N ARG A 345 -1.61 -2.59 -41.13
CA ARG A 345 -0.20 -2.90 -41.37
C ARG A 345 0.30 -3.81 -40.25
N ALA A 346 0.10 -5.10 -40.49
CA ALA A 346 0.93 -6.13 -39.86
C ALA A 346 2.40 -5.77 -40.12
N TYR A 347 3.18 -5.66 -39.05
CA TYR A 347 4.64 -5.74 -39.12
C TYR A 347 5.06 -7.18 -38.85
#